data_AF-A0A382LTE4-F1
#
_entry.id   AF-A0A382LTE4-F1
#
_cell.length_a   1.000
_cell.length_b   1.000
_cell.length_c   1.000
_cell.angle_alpha   90.00
_cell.angle_beta   90.00
_cell.angle_gamma   90.00
#
_symmetry.space_group_name_H-M   'P 1'
#
loop_
_entity.id
_entity.type
_entity.pdbx_description
1 polymer ?
#
loop_
_entity_poly.entity_id
_entity_poly.type
_entity_poly.pdbx_seq_one_letter_code
_entity_poly.pdbx_strand_id
1 'polypeptide(L)'
;MTKLLELAGAATLIISLIFIGYEIRLANRIALVETEWEMFNSYAAYNEMAIEQPKLFAERPISEYTETEIASKRSQFFRTLNIWLAAETAYSNGMISEATYLITLADAQALITTQKESGTVILWQSILDRYPFLGDKEIIKLIAKELDG
;
A
#
# COMPACT_ATOMS: atom_id res chain seq x y z
N MET A 1 -40.59 -37.31 -22.39
CA MET A 1 -40.66 -35.83 -22.25
C MET A 1 -39.93 -35.36 -21.00
N THR A 2 -40.17 -35.96 -19.84
CA THR A 2 -39.47 -35.69 -18.55
C THR A 2 -37.95 -35.79 -18.62
N LYS A 3 -37.38 -36.86 -19.17
CA LYS A 3 -35.91 -36.99 -19.32
C LYS A 3 -35.25 -35.89 -20.16
N LEU A 4 -35.96 -35.37 -21.16
CA LEU A 4 -35.47 -34.31 -22.04
C LEU A 4 -35.44 -32.96 -21.31
N LEU A 5 -36.46 -32.69 -20.47
CA LEU A 5 -36.53 -31.53 -19.59
C LEU A 5 -35.47 -31.60 -18.48
N GLU A 6 -35.25 -32.77 -17.89
CA GLU A 6 -34.19 -32.98 -16.87
C GLU A 6 -32.80 -32.73 -17.47
N LEU A 7 -32.54 -33.22 -18.68
CA LEU A 7 -31.26 -33.04 -19.36
C LEU A 7 -31.02 -31.57 -19.76
N ALA A 8 -32.07 -30.87 -20.20
CA ALA A 8 -32.02 -29.43 -20.48
C ALA A 8 -31.82 -28.60 -19.19
N GLY A 9 -32.45 -28.99 -18.08
CA GLY A 9 -32.25 -28.38 -16.77
C GLY A 9 -30.82 -28.55 -16.25
N ALA A 10 -30.29 -29.77 -16.34
CA ALA A 10 -28.90 -30.06 -15.98
C ALA A 10 -27.90 -29.29 -16.85
N ALA A 11 -28.14 -29.20 -18.17
CA ALA A 11 -27.32 -28.42 -19.08
C ALA A 11 -27.34 -26.92 -18.73
N THR A 12 -28.52 -26.37 -18.42
CA THR A 12 -28.65 -24.97 -17.98
C THR A 12 -27.85 -24.71 -16.70
N LEU A 13 -27.95 -25.59 -15.70
CA LEU A 13 -27.17 -25.46 -14.46
C LEU A 13 -25.66 -25.48 -14.72
N ILE A 14 -25.18 -26.38 -15.58
CA ILE A 14 -23.76 -26.45 -15.94
C ILE A 14 -23.31 -25.16 -16.62
N ILE A 15 -24.09 -24.65 -17.58
CA ILE A 15 -23.79 -23.39 -18.29
C ILE A 15 -23.77 -22.22 -17.30
N SER A 16 -24.74 -22.15 -16.37
CA SER A 16 -24.78 -21.10 -15.34
C SER A 16 -23.55 -21.15 -14.42
N LEU A 17 -23.09 -22.34 -14.02
CA LEU A 17 -21.87 -22.48 -13.21
C LEU A 17 -20.61 -22.04 -13.97
N ILE A 18 -20.51 -22.40 -15.25
CA ILE A 18 -19.41 -21.94 -16.13
C ILE A 18 -19.43 -20.41 -16.23
N PHE A 19 -20.60 -19.81 -16.44
CA PHE A 19 -20.76 -18.37 -16.52
C PHE A 19 -20.37 -17.66 -15.21
N ILE A 20 -20.83 -18.14 -14.06
CA ILE A 20 -20.44 -17.59 -12.74
C ILE A 20 -18.92 -17.67 -12.56
N GLY A 21 -18.30 -18.80 -12.91
CA GLY A 21 -16.85 -18.96 -12.85
C GLY A 21 -16.10 -17.98 -13.75
N TYR A 22 -16.65 -17.67 -14.93
CA TYR A 22 -16.10 -16.65 -15.83
C TYR A 22 -16.20 -15.24 -15.24
N GLU A 23 -17.38 -14.86 -14.72
CA GLU A 23 -17.61 -13.56 -14.09
C GLU A 23 -16.70 -13.32 -12.87
N ILE A 24 -16.49 -14.34 -12.02
CA ILE A 24 -15.57 -14.26 -10.88
C ILE A 24 -14.14 -13.98 -11.35
N ARG A 25 -13.68 -14.66 -12.41
CA ARG A 25 -12.33 -14.43 -12.96
C ARG A 25 -12.19 -13.03 -13.55
N LEU A 26 -13.22 -12.54 -14.24
CA LEU A 26 -13.23 -11.19 -14.79
C LEU A 26 -13.22 -10.14 -13.69
N ALA A 27 -14.06 -10.29 -12.67
CA ALA A 27 -14.11 -9.40 -11.51
C ALA A 27 -12.77 -9.33 -10.79
N ASN A 28 -12.10 -10.47 -10.55
CA ASN A 28 -10.77 -10.50 -9.94
C ASN A 28 -9.73 -9.78 -10.80
N ARG A 29 -9.79 -9.92 -12.12
CA ARG A 29 -8.87 -9.23 -13.03
C ARG A 29 -9.09 -7.72 -13.02
N ILE A 30 -10.36 -7.27 -13.00
CA ILE A 30 -10.69 -5.85 -12.92
C ILE A 30 -10.21 -5.27 -11.59
N ALA A 31 -10.51 -5.95 -10.47
CA ALA A 31 -10.09 -5.53 -9.15
C ALA A 31 -8.56 -5.37 -9.05
N LEU A 32 -7.80 -6.29 -9.65
CA LEU A 32 -6.34 -6.19 -9.68
C LEU A 32 -5.87 -4.95 -10.44
N VAL A 33 -6.35 -4.74 -11.66
CA VAL A 33 -5.96 -3.60 -12.50
C VAL A 33 -6.36 -2.27 -11.86
N GLU A 34 -7.56 -2.19 -11.29
CA GLU A 34 -8.06 -0.99 -10.62
C GLU A 34 -7.26 -0.67 -9.36
N THR A 35 -6.95 -1.69 -8.53
CA THR A 35 -6.15 -1.50 -7.32
C THR A 35 -4.72 -1.07 -7.65
N GLU A 36 -4.08 -1.69 -8.65
CA GLU A 36 -2.75 -1.27 -9.12
C GLU A 36 -2.78 0.18 -9.67
N TRP A 37 -3.82 0.53 -10.42
CA TRP A 37 -4.00 1.89 -10.94
C TRP A 37 -4.18 2.93 -9.83
N GLU A 38 -5.03 2.65 -8.83
CA GLU A 38 -5.22 3.53 -7.67
C GLU A 38 -3.93 3.69 -6.84
N MET A 39 -3.15 2.62 -6.71
CA MET A 39 -1.82 2.69 -6.09
C MET A 39 -0.88 3.61 -6.87
N PHE A 40 -0.78 3.46 -8.19
CA PHE A 40 0.07 4.33 -9.00
C PHE A 40 -0.38 5.79 -8.93
N ASN A 41 -1.68 6.07 -8.91
CA ASN A 41 -2.18 7.43 -8.72
C ASN A 41 -1.84 7.99 -7.34
N SER A 42 -1.86 7.15 -6.29
CA SER A 42 -1.46 7.56 -4.95
C SER A 42 0.03 7.93 -4.89
N TYR A 43 0.89 7.16 -5.57
CA TYR A 43 2.30 7.49 -5.73
C TYR A 43 2.52 8.73 -6.61
N ALA A 44 1.76 8.90 -7.69
CA ALA A 44 1.83 10.08 -8.53
C ALA A 44 1.50 11.35 -7.73
N ALA A 45 0.42 11.33 -6.95
CA ALA A 45 0.06 12.44 -6.07
C ALA A 45 1.11 12.72 -4.99
N TYR A 46 1.78 11.68 -4.46
CA TYR A 46 2.91 11.87 -3.54
C TYR A 46 4.12 12.53 -4.22
N ASN A 47 4.42 12.13 -5.46
CA ASN A 47 5.51 12.72 -6.25
C ASN A 47 5.19 14.16 -6.67
N GLU A 48 3.94 14.47 -7.03
CA GLU A 48 3.49 15.83 -7.29
C GLU A 48 3.69 16.71 -6.06
N MET A 49 3.33 16.24 -4.86
CA MET A 49 3.61 16.94 -3.61
C MET A 49 5.10 17.22 -3.41
N ALA A 50 5.97 16.29 -3.82
CA ALA A 50 7.43 16.48 -3.78
C ALA A 50 7.93 17.55 -4.75
N ILE A 51 7.34 17.62 -5.94
CA ILE A 51 7.66 18.61 -6.96
C ILE A 51 7.17 20.01 -6.53
N GLU A 52 5.96 20.09 -5.97
CA GLU A 52 5.36 21.36 -5.53
C GLU A 52 6.00 21.91 -4.26
N GLN A 53 6.40 21.02 -3.33
CA GLN A 53 6.94 21.40 -2.02
C GLN A 53 8.28 20.69 -1.73
N PRO A 54 9.34 20.93 -2.53
CA PRO A 54 10.60 20.20 -2.41
C PRO A 54 11.26 20.37 -1.04
N LYS A 55 11.02 21.49 -0.35
CA LYS A 55 11.54 21.75 1.01
C LYS A 55 11.02 20.75 2.05
N LEU A 56 9.82 20.20 1.85
CA LEU A 56 9.28 19.16 2.73
C LEU A 56 9.94 17.79 2.48
N PHE A 57 10.56 17.58 1.33
CA PHE A 57 11.18 16.30 0.94
C PHE A 57 12.70 16.33 1.04
N ALA A 58 13.29 17.52 1.07
CA ALA A 58 14.70 17.71 1.39
C ALA A 58 14.98 17.26 2.83
N GLU A 59 15.86 16.27 2.96
CA GLU A 59 16.35 15.80 4.25
C GLU A 59 17.48 16.71 4.75
N ARG A 60 17.43 17.04 6.03
CA ARG A 60 18.45 17.78 6.78
C ARG A 60 18.45 17.31 8.24
N PRO A 61 19.46 17.61 9.05
CA PRO A 61 19.45 17.22 10.46
C PRO A 61 18.15 17.63 11.17
N ILE A 62 17.55 16.73 11.95
CA ILE A 62 16.28 16.99 12.66
C ILE A 62 16.32 18.29 13.50
N SER A 63 17.49 18.64 14.05
CA SER A 63 17.72 19.86 14.82
C SER A 63 17.54 21.16 14.05
N GLU A 64 17.52 21.10 12.71
CA GLU A 64 17.34 22.27 11.84
C GLU A 64 15.88 22.52 11.48
N TYR A 65 14.97 21.59 11.77
CA TYR A 65 13.54 21.77 11.50
C TYR A 65 12.89 22.63 12.58
N THR A 66 12.05 23.57 12.15
CA THR A 66 11.11 24.26 13.04
C THR A 66 9.96 23.32 13.44
N GLU A 67 9.24 23.64 14.52
CA GLU A 67 8.08 22.84 14.96
C GLU A 67 7.01 22.69 13.85
N THR A 68 6.75 23.75 13.10
CA THR A 68 5.80 23.72 11.98
C THR A 68 6.28 22.78 10.87
N GLU A 69 7.58 22.77 10.56
CA GLU A 69 8.13 21.87 9.54
C GLU A 69 8.15 20.42 10.03
N ILE A 70 8.37 20.17 11.33
CA ILE A 70 8.21 18.83 11.93
C ILE A 70 6.77 18.36 11.79
N ALA A 71 5.78 19.24 12.01
CA ALA A 71 4.37 18.89 11.82
C ALA A 71 4.06 18.55 10.35
N SER A 72 4.59 19.31 9.40
CA SER A 72 4.48 19.01 7.97
C SER A 72 5.16 17.69 7.59
N LYS A 73 6.35 17.42 8.13
CA LYS A 73 7.04 16.12 7.95
C LYS A 73 6.24 14.95 8.51
N ARG A 74 5.62 15.09 9.68
CA ARG A 74 4.72 14.05 10.22
C ARG A 74 3.54 13.79 9.29
N SER A 75 2.94 14.83 8.73
CA SER A 75 1.86 14.68 7.74
C SER A 75 2.34 13.94 6.49
N GLN A 76 3.55 14.22 6.02
CA GLN A 76 4.19 13.46 4.94
C GLN A 76 4.34 11.98 5.35
N PHE A 77 4.87 11.69 6.54
CA PHE A 77 5.09 10.31 7.02
C PHE A 77 3.77 9.53 7.08
N PHE A 78 2.69 10.15 7.59
CA PHE A 78 1.36 9.54 7.57
C PHE A 78 0.86 9.27 6.16
N ARG A 79 1.03 10.22 5.24
CA ARG A 79 0.63 10.04 3.84
C ARG A 79 1.37 8.86 3.21
N THR A 80 2.67 8.76 3.41
CA THR A 80 3.49 7.68 2.86
C THR A 80 3.14 6.34 3.49
N LEU A 81 2.96 6.29 4.81
CA LEU A 81 2.53 5.07 5.52
C LEU A 81 1.18 4.56 5.01
N ASN A 82 0.22 5.45 4.73
CA ASN A 82 -1.07 5.04 4.18
C ASN A 82 -0.92 4.34 2.82
N ILE A 83 -0.02 4.82 1.96
CA ILE A 83 0.27 4.20 0.66
C ILE A 83 0.87 2.82 0.87
N TRP A 84 1.87 2.74 1.75
CA TRP A 84 2.56 1.50 2.07
C TRP A 84 1.64 0.44 2.69
N LEU A 85 0.83 0.81 3.69
CA LEU A 85 -0.14 -0.10 4.31
C LEU A 85 -1.25 -0.52 3.34
N ALA A 86 -1.68 0.36 2.43
CA ALA A 86 -2.61 0.01 1.37
C ALA A 86 -2.00 -1.04 0.43
N ALA A 87 -0.74 -0.87 0.03
CA ALA A 87 -0.02 -1.85 -0.79
C ALA A 87 0.12 -3.20 -0.10
N GLU A 88 0.53 -3.24 1.16
CA GLU A 88 0.66 -4.49 1.92
C GLU A 88 -0.68 -5.21 2.10
N THR A 89 -1.74 -4.44 2.35
CA THR A 89 -3.09 -4.98 2.45
C THR A 89 -3.58 -5.51 1.11
N ALA A 90 -3.38 -4.78 0.02
CA ALA A 90 -3.75 -5.22 -1.32
C ALA A 90 -2.99 -6.49 -1.74
N TYR A 91 -1.69 -6.56 -1.43
CA TYR A 91 -0.87 -7.74 -1.70
C TYR A 91 -1.35 -8.96 -0.92
N SER A 92 -1.63 -8.78 0.37
CA SER A 92 -2.16 -9.86 1.24
C SER A 92 -3.50 -10.42 0.74
N ASN A 93 -4.27 -9.64 -0.03
CA ASN A 93 -5.55 -10.02 -0.61
C ASN A 93 -5.45 -10.44 -2.09
N GLY A 94 -4.25 -10.52 -2.66
CA GLY A 94 -4.06 -10.87 -4.08
C GLY A 94 -4.59 -9.82 -5.07
N MET A 95 -4.71 -8.57 -4.63
CA MET A 95 -5.26 -7.45 -5.42
C MET A 95 -4.17 -6.63 -6.12
N ILE A 96 -2.89 -6.90 -5.85
CA ILE A 96 -1.74 -6.40 -6.62
C ILE A 96 -0.73 -7.52 -6.83
N SER A 97 0.13 -7.35 -7.84
CA SER A 97 1.23 -8.28 -8.06
C SER A 97 2.32 -8.18 -6.98
N GLU A 98 3.06 -9.28 -6.79
CA GLU A 98 4.26 -9.30 -5.94
C GLU A 98 5.28 -8.26 -6.38
N ALA A 99 5.46 -8.06 -7.69
CA ALA A 99 6.36 -7.05 -8.23
C ALA A 99 5.99 -5.64 -7.75
N THR A 100 4.71 -5.27 -7.82
CA THR A 100 4.21 -3.98 -7.32
C THR A 100 4.50 -3.83 -5.81
N TYR A 101 4.24 -4.88 -5.03
CA TYR A 101 4.50 -4.86 -3.59
C TYR A 101 5.99 -4.73 -3.24
N LEU A 102 6.87 -5.45 -3.95
CA LEU A 102 8.32 -5.37 -3.74
C LEU A 102 8.88 -3.99 -4.08
N ILE A 103 8.35 -3.32 -5.11
CA ILE A 103 8.71 -1.93 -5.43
C ILE A 103 8.31 -1.01 -4.26
N THR A 104 7.11 -1.20 -3.69
CA THR A 104 6.68 -0.43 -2.51
C THR A 104 7.58 -0.67 -1.30
N LEU A 105 7.98 -1.92 -1.02
CA LEU A 105 8.91 -2.21 0.06
C LEU A 105 10.30 -1.58 -0.15
N ALA A 106 10.80 -1.61 -1.39
CA ALA A 106 12.08 -0.99 -1.73
C ALA A 106 12.03 0.55 -1.55
N ASP A 107 10.94 1.18 -1.96
CA ASP A 107 10.69 2.61 -1.72
C ASP A 107 10.63 2.94 -0.22
N ALA A 108 9.92 2.12 0.56
CA ALA A 108 9.86 2.27 2.01
C ALA A 108 11.25 2.17 2.66
N GLN A 109 12.02 1.14 2.32
CA GLN A 109 13.37 0.98 2.82
C GLN A 109 14.26 2.17 2.44
N ALA A 110 14.20 2.64 1.19
CA ALA A 110 15.02 3.77 0.74
C ALA A 110 14.69 5.05 1.51
N LEU A 111 13.41 5.35 1.72
CA LEU A 111 12.99 6.55 2.45
C LEU A 111 13.39 6.46 3.94
N ILE A 112 13.14 5.33 4.61
CA ILE A 112 13.47 5.14 6.02
C ILE A 112 14.99 5.23 6.22
N THR A 113 15.78 4.63 5.32
CA THR A 113 17.26 4.70 5.36
C THR A 113 17.73 6.16 5.26
N THR A 114 17.19 6.92 4.30
CA THR A 114 17.52 8.35 4.15
C THR A 114 17.16 9.16 5.40
N GLN A 115 16.02 8.86 6.03
CA GLN A 115 15.57 9.52 7.25
C GLN A 115 16.41 9.15 8.48
N LYS A 116 16.99 7.96 8.48
CA LYS A 116 17.94 7.55 9.51
C LYS A 116 19.21 8.39 9.44
N GLU A 117 19.74 8.60 8.25
CA GLU A 117 20.93 9.44 8.02
C GLU A 117 20.70 10.89 8.47
N SER A 118 19.48 11.43 8.30
CA SER A 118 19.12 12.79 8.71
C SER A 118 18.64 12.90 10.16
N GLY A 119 18.46 11.78 10.87
CA GLY A 119 17.90 11.71 12.22
C GLY A 119 16.39 11.96 12.29
N THR A 120 15.70 12.14 11.16
CA THR A 120 14.23 12.31 11.13
C THR A 120 13.48 10.99 11.33
N VAL A 121 14.17 9.85 11.29
CA VAL A 121 13.59 8.51 11.56
C VAL A 121 12.85 8.46 12.90
N ILE A 122 13.31 9.19 13.93
CA ILE A 122 12.67 9.25 15.25
C ILE A 122 11.22 9.75 15.20
N LEU A 123 10.82 10.48 14.14
CA LEU A 123 9.44 10.95 13.98
C LEU A 123 8.45 9.78 13.77
N TRP A 124 8.92 8.62 13.30
CA TRP A 124 8.12 7.40 13.20
C TRP A 124 7.68 6.85 14.56
N GLN A 125 8.41 7.13 15.64
CA GLN A 125 8.06 6.66 16.98
C GLN A 125 6.63 7.06 17.36
N SER A 126 6.26 8.31 17.05
CA SER A 126 4.91 8.83 17.32
C SER A 126 3.79 8.08 16.60
N ILE A 127 4.11 7.43 15.49
CA ILE A 127 3.19 6.60 14.71
C ILE A 127 3.10 5.21 15.33
N LEU A 128 4.24 4.59 15.64
CA LEU A 128 4.28 3.27 16.27
C LEU A 128 3.57 3.26 17.62
N ASP A 129 3.81 4.28 18.44
CA ASP A 129 3.17 4.44 19.75
C ASP A 129 1.65 4.58 19.64
N ARG A 130 1.16 5.21 18.57
CA ARG A 130 -0.27 5.44 18.35
C ARG A 130 -0.99 4.22 17.79
N TYR A 131 -0.28 3.39 17.02
CA TYR A 131 -0.87 2.24 16.31
C TYR A 131 -0.10 0.94 16.60
N PRO A 132 0.01 0.51 17.87
CA PRO A 132 0.80 -0.67 18.25
C PRO A 132 0.29 -1.97 17.62
N PHE A 133 -1.00 -2.02 17.25
CA PHE A 133 -1.61 -3.17 16.59
C PHE A 133 -1.13 -3.39 15.14
N LEU A 134 -0.39 -2.45 14.56
CA LEU A 134 0.20 -2.61 13.22
C LEU A 134 1.54 -3.38 13.26
N GLY A 135 2.03 -3.81 14.43
CA GLY A 135 3.35 -4.42 14.60
C GLY A 135 3.64 -5.65 13.73
N ASP A 136 2.61 -6.38 13.30
CA ASP A 136 2.76 -7.56 12.45
C ASP A 136 3.01 -7.22 10.97
N LYS A 137 2.80 -5.96 10.57
CA LYS A 137 3.00 -5.49 9.19
C LYS A 137 4.49 -5.41 8.85
N GLU A 138 4.89 -5.91 7.69
CA GLU A 138 6.30 -5.90 7.27
C GLU A 138 6.86 -4.48 7.20
N ILE A 139 6.07 -3.53 6.70
CA ILE A 139 6.47 -2.10 6.65
C ILE A 139 6.71 -1.54 8.06
N ILE A 140 5.95 -1.97 9.06
CA ILE A 140 6.12 -1.52 10.44
C ILE A 140 7.37 -2.15 11.07
N LYS A 141 7.65 -3.43 10.77
CA LYS A 141 8.88 -4.10 11.20
C LYS A 141 10.12 -3.41 10.62
N LEU A 142 10.06 -2.97 9.36
CA LEU A 142 11.13 -2.20 8.74
C LEU A 142 11.40 -0.88 9.49
N ILE A 143 10.35 -0.13 9.81
CA ILE A 143 10.46 1.12 10.58
C ILE A 143 11.06 0.85 11.97
N ALA A 144 10.53 -0.14 12.70
CA ALA A 144 10.98 -0.47 14.05
C ALA A 144 12.46 -0.87 14.08
N LYS A 145 12.90 -1.69 13.12
CA LYS A 145 14.29 -2.12 12.99
C LYS A 145 15.25 -0.93 12.86
N GLU A 146 14.89 0.10 12.10
CA GLU A 146 15.75 1.27 11.90
C GLU A 146 15.71 2.27 13.06
N LEU A 147 14.72 2.16 13.96
CA LEU A 147 14.67 2.90 15.22
C LEU A 147 15.53 2.25 16.33
N ASP A 148 15.59 0.91 16.35
CA ASP A 148 16.26 0.14 17.41
C ASP A 148 17.78 -0.05 17.20
N GLY A 149 18.29 0.18 15.98
CA GLY A 149 19.69 -0.04 15.60
C GLY A 149 20.43 1.22 15.20
#